data_AF-A0A1F3CWN5-F1
#
_entry.id   AF-A0A1F3CWN5-F1
#
_cell.length_a   1.000
_cell.length_b   1.000
_cell.length_c   1.000
_cell.angle_alpha   90.00
_cell.angle_beta   90.00
_cell.angle_gamma   90.00
#
_symmetry.space_group_name_H-M   'P 1'
#
loop_
_entity.id
_entity.type
_entity.pdbx_description
1 polymer ?
#
loop_
_entity_poly.entity_id
_entity_poly.type
_entity_poly.pdbx_seq_one_letter_code
_entity_poly.pdbx_strand_id
1 'polypeptide(L)'
;MTDHDRKLLWTKAGNRCSYRFNGVICDEELIKNDNCNNVIIGDECHIVDKNKSTSRWMEEFQDRDGYENIILMCKIHHKMIDSLSETFTVDILKHMKNEHESNISERLKNKEIEPLIIKDSFFNTEVKNADKAVGMEVNRPAQLSNVKSNLKVENVKEAIGFSTNQGMHSILAFCKNCNKPFSYACVGNLPSILICPHCNYSITRQ
;
A
#
# COMPACT_ATOMS: atom_id res chain seq x y z
N MET A 1 18.32 25.08 9.76
CA MET A 1 18.35 23.64 9.46
C MET A 1 19.28 23.37 8.29
N THR A 2 20.04 22.28 8.31
CA THR A 2 20.87 21.84 7.18
C THR A 2 20.03 21.25 6.05
N ASP A 3 20.56 21.14 4.84
CA ASP A 3 19.85 20.50 3.73
C ASP A 3 19.62 18.99 3.95
N HIS A 4 20.54 18.33 4.65
CA HIS A 4 20.39 16.94 5.05
C HIS A 4 19.15 16.78 5.95
N ASP A 5 19.06 17.59 7.00
CA ASP A 5 17.98 17.52 7.98
C ASP A 5 16.64 17.93 7.39
N ARG A 6 16.64 18.89 6.45
CA ARG A 6 15.45 19.26 5.69
C ARG A 6 14.92 18.10 4.87
N LYS A 7 15.79 17.41 4.12
CA LYS A 7 15.39 16.21 3.37
C LYS A 7 14.83 15.14 4.30
N LEU A 8 15.48 14.93 5.45
CA LEU A 8 15.03 13.96 6.45
C LEU A 8 13.63 14.31 6.99
N LEU A 9 13.42 15.55 7.40
CA LEU A 9 12.14 16.06 7.90
C LEU A 9 11.01 15.87 6.89
N TRP A 10 11.18 16.41 5.68
CA TRP A 10 10.15 16.38 4.66
C TRP A 10 9.83 14.96 4.18
N THR A 11 10.84 14.09 4.14
CA THR A 11 10.65 12.67 3.76
C THR A 11 9.93 11.90 4.85
N LYS A 12 10.31 12.07 6.12
CA LYS A 12 9.67 11.35 7.24
C LYS A 12 8.25 11.83 7.53
N ALA A 13 7.96 13.10 7.28
CA ALA A 13 6.60 13.65 7.32
C ALA A 13 5.76 13.28 6.08
N GLY A 14 6.33 12.63 5.06
CA GLY A 14 5.59 12.08 3.94
C GLY A 14 4.79 13.09 3.11
N ASN A 15 5.26 14.34 2.98
CA ASN A 15 4.52 15.43 2.34
C ASN A 15 3.12 15.68 2.96
N ARG A 16 2.99 15.49 4.27
CA ARG A 16 1.74 15.68 5.02
C ARG A 16 1.97 16.57 6.23
N CYS A 17 0.94 17.33 6.59
CA CYS A 17 0.92 18.07 7.84
C CYS A 17 1.05 17.09 9.03
N SER A 18 1.91 17.40 10.00
CA SER A 18 2.08 16.56 11.18
C SER A 18 1.05 16.80 12.29
N TYR A 19 0.03 17.63 12.07
CA TYR A 19 -0.90 18.04 13.13
C TYR A 19 -1.82 16.89 13.57
N ARG A 20 -1.70 16.49 14.84
CA ARG A 20 -2.49 15.42 15.49
C ARG A 20 -2.74 15.82 16.94
N PHE A 21 -3.93 16.32 17.25
CA PHE A 21 -4.25 16.78 18.59
C PHE A 21 -5.74 16.59 18.90
N ASN A 22 -6.04 16.07 20.08
CA ASN A 22 -7.42 15.84 20.56
C ASN A 22 -8.32 15.09 19.56
N GLY A 23 -7.79 14.07 18.90
CA GLY A 23 -8.52 13.26 17.91
C GLY A 23 -8.69 13.92 16.54
N VAL A 24 -8.22 15.17 16.36
CA VAL A 24 -8.18 15.85 15.07
C VAL A 24 -6.85 15.57 14.40
N ILE A 25 -6.90 15.10 13.15
CA ILE A 25 -5.73 14.81 12.32
C ILE A 25 -5.82 15.66 11.06
N CYS A 26 -4.77 16.41 10.76
CA CYS A 26 -4.61 17.08 9.47
C CYS A 26 -3.79 16.18 8.54
N ASP A 27 -4.37 15.77 7.40
CA ASP A 27 -3.66 15.01 6.36
C ASP A 27 -3.48 15.83 5.08
N GLU A 28 -3.38 17.16 5.24
CA GLU A 28 -3.21 18.09 4.12
C GLU A 28 -1.86 17.88 3.43
N GLU A 29 -1.88 17.84 2.09
CA GLU A 29 -0.64 17.79 1.29
C GLU A 29 0.11 19.12 1.36
N LEU A 30 1.41 19.06 1.61
CA LEU A 30 2.22 20.27 1.80
C LEU A 30 2.86 20.80 0.53
N ILE A 31 2.73 20.06 -0.56
CA ILE A 31 3.09 20.46 -1.91
C ILE A 31 1.83 20.34 -2.75
N LYS A 32 1.37 21.46 -3.31
CA LYS A 32 0.26 21.50 -4.26
C LYS A 32 0.80 21.58 -5.67
N ASN A 33 0.21 20.81 -6.57
CA ASN A 33 0.52 20.86 -7.99
C ASN A 33 -0.56 21.66 -8.72
N ASP A 34 -0.14 22.64 -9.52
CA ASP A 34 -0.99 23.31 -10.50
C ASP A 34 -0.34 23.18 -11.87
N ASN A 35 -0.78 22.16 -12.64
CA ASN A 35 -0.42 21.78 -14.01
C ASN A 35 1.09 21.69 -14.33
N CYS A 36 1.84 22.77 -14.14
CA CYS A 36 3.26 22.91 -14.41
C CYS A 36 4.09 23.38 -13.19
N ASN A 37 3.47 23.77 -12.08
CA ASN A 37 4.17 24.33 -10.92
C ASN A 37 3.90 23.53 -9.63
N ASN A 38 4.92 23.37 -8.81
CA ASN A 38 4.81 22.85 -7.46
C ASN A 38 4.87 24.02 -6.47
N VAL A 39 3.82 24.20 -5.67
CA VAL A 39 3.73 25.24 -4.65
C VAL A 39 3.88 24.60 -3.28
N ILE A 40 4.89 25.03 -2.53
CA ILE A 40 5.13 24.57 -1.16
C ILE A 40 4.23 25.39 -0.21
N ILE A 41 3.31 24.70 0.46
CA ILE A 41 2.38 25.28 1.44
C ILE A 41 2.60 24.71 2.86
N GLY A 42 3.67 23.93 3.04
CA GLY A 42 4.17 23.50 4.35
C GLY A 42 5.28 24.39 4.87
N ASP A 43 5.36 24.47 6.20
CA ASP A 43 6.36 25.21 6.94
C ASP A 43 7.10 24.30 7.95
N GLU A 44 8.35 24.66 8.19
CA GLU A 44 9.25 24.05 9.17
C GLU A 44 9.04 24.72 10.53
N CYS A 45 8.19 24.13 11.38
CA CYS A 45 7.79 24.71 12.67
C CYS A 45 8.76 24.28 13.78
N HIS A 46 9.26 25.25 14.55
CA HIS A 46 10.07 24.97 15.74
C HIS A 46 9.22 24.35 16.86
N ILE A 47 9.73 23.30 17.48
CA ILE A 47 9.17 22.66 18.68
C ILE A 47 9.57 23.49 19.91
N VAL A 48 10.88 23.63 20.14
CA VAL A 48 11.45 24.56 21.10
C VAL A 48 11.73 25.86 20.37
N ASP A 49 11.02 26.91 20.75
CA ASP A 49 11.02 28.18 20.05
C ASP A 49 12.38 28.90 20.16
N LYS A 50 12.66 29.78 19.21
CA LYS A 50 13.83 30.67 19.24
C LYS A 50 13.58 31.92 20.07
N ASN A 51 12.32 32.35 20.15
CA ASN A 51 11.98 33.57 20.84
C ASN A 51 11.82 33.35 22.34
N LYS A 52 12.65 34.04 23.14
CA LYS A 52 12.65 34.02 24.61
C LYS A 52 11.32 34.39 25.26
N SER A 53 10.45 35.13 24.54
CA SER A 53 9.16 35.56 25.09
C SER A 53 8.07 34.48 25.00
N THR A 54 8.35 33.31 24.44
CA THR A 54 7.37 32.23 24.28
C THR A 54 7.50 31.19 25.40
N SER A 55 6.39 30.55 25.76
CA SER A 55 6.36 29.47 26.78
C SER A 55 7.15 28.22 26.38
N ARG A 56 7.53 28.09 25.10
CA ARG A 56 8.29 26.95 24.56
C ARG A 56 9.80 27.22 24.49
N TRP A 57 10.27 28.43 24.82
CA TRP A 57 11.70 28.70 24.84
C TRP A 57 12.37 28.04 26.05
N MET A 58 13.57 27.49 25.83
CA MET A 58 14.35 26.80 26.87
C MET A 58 15.80 27.21 26.77
N GLU A 59 16.38 27.83 27.81
CA GLU A 59 17.73 28.40 27.79
C GLU A 59 18.82 27.40 27.37
N GLU A 60 18.78 26.20 27.95
CA GLU A 60 19.83 25.19 27.79
C GLU A 60 19.80 24.47 26.44
N PHE A 61 18.75 24.68 25.63
CA PHE A 61 18.58 23.97 24.38
C PHE A 61 19.35 24.66 23.25
N GLN A 62 20.40 24.00 22.74
CA GLN A 62 21.34 24.61 21.80
C GLN A 62 20.94 24.40 20.33
N ASP A 63 20.44 23.21 19.97
CA ASP A 63 20.15 22.86 18.57
C ASP A 63 18.74 23.30 18.13
N ARG A 64 18.56 24.60 17.96
CA ARG A 64 17.26 25.19 17.55
C ARG A 64 16.83 24.78 16.16
N ASP A 65 17.76 24.42 15.30
CA ASP A 65 17.52 24.29 13.86
C ASP A 65 17.73 22.87 13.33
N GLY A 66 18.07 21.92 14.20
CA GLY A 66 18.22 20.51 13.84
C GLY A 66 16.87 19.80 13.70
N TYR A 67 16.90 18.68 12.97
CA TYR A 67 15.73 17.88 12.63
C TYR A 67 14.88 17.48 13.85
N GLU A 68 15.52 17.19 14.99
CA GLU A 68 14.83 16.82 16.24
C GLU A 68 13.97 17.95 16.81
N ASN A 69 14.29 19.21 16.51
CA ASN A 69 13.56 20.37 17.00
C ASN A 69 12.50 20.90 16.01
N ILE A 70 12.35 20.29 14.84
CA ILE A 70 11.44 20.79 13.80
C ILE A 70 10.33 19.77 13.53
N ILE A 71 9.10 20.25 13.49
CA ILE A 71 7.92 19.50 13.06
C ILE A 71 7.36 20.13 11.78
N LEU A 72 6.91 19.31 10.83
CA LEU A 72 6.44 19.81 9.54
C LEU A 72 4.92 20.07 9.58
N MET A 73 4.48 21.28 9.24
CA MET A 73 3.08 21.69 9.37
C MET A 73 2.58 22.39 8.11
N CYS A 74 1.27 22.40 7.87
CA CYS A 74 0.70 23.37 6.93
C CYS A 74 0.69 24.77 7.57
N LYS A 75 0.66 25.82 6.74
CA LYS A 75 0.65 27.22 7.20
C LYS A 75 -0.40 27.54 8.26
N ILE A 76 -1.58 26.90 8.19
CA ILE A 76 -2.67 27.10 9.16
C ILE A 76 -2.26 26.58 10.54
N HIS A 77 -1.83 25.32 10.62
CA HIS A 77 -1.47 24.70 11.90
C HIS A 77 -0.17 25.26 12.46
N HIS A 78 0.78 25.65 11.62
CA HIS A 78 1.97 26.37 12.06
C HIS A 78 1.59 27.67 12.80
N LYS A 79 0.79 28.53 12.17
CA LYS A 79 0.30 29.77 12.80
C LYS A 79 -0.46 29.52 14.09
N MET A 80 -1.29 28.48 14.13
CA MET A 80 -2.08 28.12 15.31
C MET A 80 -1.17 27.68 16.47
N ILE A 81 -0.16 26.86 16.21
CA ILE A 81 0.79 26.39 17.22
C ILE A 81 1.56 27.57 17.82
N ASP A 82 2.07 28.46 16.97
CA ASP A 82 2.80 29.64 17.43
C ASP A 82 1.93 30.60 18.26
N SER A 83 0.64 30.72 17.89
CA SER A 83 -0.30 31.60 18.60
C SER A 83 -0.78 31.02 19.94
N LEU A 84 -0.69 29.70 20.12
CA LEU A 84 -1.23 28.98 21.28
C LEU A 84 -0.14 28.19 22.00
N SER A 85 1.00 28.82 22.24
CA SER A 85 2.21 28.18 22.78
C SER A 85 2.03 27.57 24.17
N GLU A 86 1.06 28.03 24.96
CA GLU A 86 0.69 27.43 26.25
C GLU A 86 -0.04 26.10 26.09
N THR A 87 -0.82 25.96 25.01
CA THR A 87 -1.53 24.71 24.69
C THR A 87 -0.61 23.72 24.00
N PHE A 88 0.18 24.17 23.03
CA PHE A 88 1.09 23.32 22.27
C PHE A 88 2.49 23.31 22.88
N THR A 89 2.62 22.67 24.04
CA THR A 89 3.91 22.56 24.73
C THR A 89 4.94 21.78 23.91
N VAL A 90 6.22 21.91 24.28
CA VAL A 90 7.34 21.16 23.68
C VAL A 90 7.06 19.66 23.67
N ASP A 91 6.55 19.10 24.77
CA ASP A 91 6.26 17.67 24.89
C ASP A 91 5.13 17.22 23.96
N ILE A 92 4.07 18.04 23.84
CA ILE A 92 2.95 17.77 22.92
C ILE A 92 3.45 17.75 21.47
N LEU A 93 4.28 18.72 21.08
CA LEU A 93 4.79 18.80 19.71
C LEU A 93 5.79 17.67 19.39
N LYS A 94 6.63 17.27 20.35
CA LYS A 94 7.50 16.09 20.20
C LYS A 94 6.68 14.81 20.04
N HIS A 95 5.66 14.63 20.88
CA HIS A 95 4.76 13.48 20.77
C HIS A 95 4.08 13.45 19.40
N MET A 96 3.54 14.59 18.97
CA MET A 96 2.86 14.76 17.68
C MET A 96 3.78 14.44 16.49
N LYS A 97 5.03 14.93 16.50
CA LYS A 97 6.05 14.61 15.48
C LYS A 97 6.28 13.10 15.41
N ASN A 98 6.55 12.47 16.55
CA ASN A 98 6.88 11.05 16.63
C ASN A 98 5.71 10.16 16.21
N GLU A 99 4.50 10.50 16.65
CA GLU A 99 3.27 9.79 16.26
C GLU A 99 3.06 9.88 14.74
N HIS A 100 3.17 11.08 14.17
CA HIS A 100 2.99 11.29 12.75
C HIS A 100 4.03 10.53 11.91
N GLU A 101 5.32 10.68 12.21
CA GLU A 101 6.38 10.03 11.44
C GLU A 101 6.33 8.49 11.58
N SER A 102 5.94 7.97 12.74
CA SER A 102 5.68 6.53 12.92
C SER A 102 4.52 6.06 12.05
N ASN A 103 3.42 6.82 12.01
CA ASN A 103 2.27 6.50 11.17
C ASN A 103 2.61 6.50 9.67
N ILE A 104 3.43 7.45 9.20
CA ILE A 104 3.93 7.46 7.82
C ILE A 104 4.81 6.22 7.55
N SER A 105 5.75 5.92 8.46
CA SER A 105 6.63 4.75 8.34
C SER A 105 5.83 3.44 8.27
N GLU A 106 4.82 3.28 9.11
CA GLU A 106 3.91 2.13 9.10
C GLU A 106 3.11 2.05 7.79
N ARG A 107 2.51 3.14 7.33
CA ARG A 107 1.78 3.19 6.04
C ARG A 107 2.68 2.78 4.87
N LEU A 108 3.95 3.18 4.87
CA LEU A 108 4.90 2.87 3.82
C LEU A 108 5.43 1.43 3.91
N LYS A 109 5.60 0.87 5.12
CA LYS A 109 5.93 -0.54 5.34
C LYS A 109 4.76 -1.46 4.96
N ASN A 110 3.53 -1.06 5.25
CA ASN A 110 2.31 -1.81 4.96
C ASN A 110 1.89 -1.77 3.47
N LYS A 111 2.81 -1.39 2.56
CA LYS A 111 2.67 -1.62 1.10
C LYS A 111 2.99 -3.05 0.67
N GLU A 112 3.21 -3.98 1.61
CA GLU A 112 2.92 -5.38 1.33
C GLU A 112 1.39 -5.52 1.24
N ILE A 113 0.86 -5.49 0.02
CA ILE A 113 -0.56 -5.84 -0.19
C ILE A 113 -0.73 -7.26 0.32
N GLU A 114 -1.34 -7.41 1.49
CA GLU A 114 -1.68 -8.74 2.00
C GLU A 114 -2.43 -9.49 0.90
N PRO A 115 -1.94 -10.68 0.50
CA PRO A 115 -2.56 -11.39 -0.59
C PRO A 115 -3.99 -11.75 -0.20
N LEU A 116 -4.93 -11.61 -1.13
CA LEU A 116 -6.26 -12.15 -0.98
C LEU A 116 -6.16 -13.67 -0.73
N ILE A 117 -6.52 -14.12 0.46
CA ILE A 117 -6.51 -15.55 0.80
C ILE A 117 -7.88 -16.14 0.47
N ILE A 118 -7.93 -17.04 -0.51
CA ILE A 118 -9.13 -17.83 -0.84
C ILE A 118 -8.81 -19.30 -0.59
N LYS A 119 -9.54 -19.94 0.33
CA LYS A 119 -9.35 -21.34 0.69
C LYS A 119 -10.65 -22.11 0.57
N ASP A 120 -10.55 -23.38 0.19
CA ASP A 120 -11.63 -24.36 0.25
C ASP A 120 -12.95 -23.86 -0.36
N SER A 121 -12.85 -23.18 -1.50
CA SER A 121 -13.96 -22.46 -2.14
C SER A 121 -14.31 -23.06 -3.50
N PHE A 122 -15.60 -23.12 -3.81
CA PHE A 122 -16.11 -23.57 -5.11
C PHE A 122 -16.96 -22.47 -5.75
N PHE A 123 -16.51 -21.96 -6.90
CA PHE A 123 -17.23 -20.98 -7.70
C PHE A 123 -17.90 -21.69 -8.88
N ASN A 124 -19.19 -21.42 -9.10
CA ASN A 124 -19.93 -21.97 -10.24
C ASN A 124 -20.65 -20.83 -10.96
N THR A 125 -20.25 -20.58 -12.19
CA THR A 125 -20.73 -19.46 -13.01
C THR A 125 -21.36 -20.02 -14.28
N GLU A 126 -22.63 -19.66 -14.54
CA GLU A 126 -23.32 -19.97 -15.80
C GLU A 126 -23.65 -18.67 -16.53
N VAL A 127 -23.22 -18.55 -17.78
CA VAL A 127 -23.45 -17.36 -18.61
C VAL A 127 -24.12 -17.78 -19.92
N LYS A 128 -25.20 -17.10 -20.30
CA LYS A 128 -25.94 -17.35 -21.54
C LYS A 128 -26.13 -16.07 -22.34
N ASN A 129 -26.07 -16.16 -23.67
CA ASN A 129 -26.41 -15.09 -24.60
C ASN A 129 -25.64 -13.78 -24.31
N ALA A 130 -24.32 -13.86 -24.16
CA ALA A 130 -23.47 -12.73 -23.82
C ALA A 130 -22.31 -12.59 -24.81
N ASP A 131 -21.82 -11.38 -25.01
CA ASP A 131 -20.62 -11.16 -25.82
C ASP A 131 -19.37 -11.75 -25.14
N LYS A 132 -19.28 -11.68 -23.81
CA LYS A 132 -18.14 -12.15 -23.03
C LYS A 132 -18.57 -12.80 -21.72
N ALA A 133 -17.86 -13.87 -21.33
CA ALA A 133 -18.00 -14.52 -20.04
C ALA A 133 -16.64 -14.67 -19.34
N VAL A 134 -16.57 -14.32 -18.06
CA VAL A 134 -15.37 -14.53 -17.22
C VAL A 134 -15.76 -15.31 -15.98
N GLY A 135 -15.10 -16.45 -15.74
CA GLY A 135 -15.39 -17.32 -14.60
C GLY A 135 -14.81 -16.79 -13.29
N MET A 136 -13.58 -16.29 -13.33
CA MET A 136 -12.89 -15.72 -12.17
C MET A 136 -11.83 -14.71 -12.64
N GLU A 137 -11.80 -13.53 -12.00
CA GLU A 137 -10.81 -12.49 -12.24
C GLU A 137 -10.16 -12.05 -10.93
N VAL A 138 -8.83 -12.05 -10.89
CA VAL A 138 -8.04 -11.69 -9.72
C VAL A 138 -7.05 -10.57 -10.07
N ASN A 139 -7.29 -9.38 -9.52
CA ASN A 139 -6.57 -8.15 -9.88
C ASN A 139 -5.59 -7.66 -8.80
N ARG A 140 -5.34 -8.46 -7.77
CA ARG A 140 -4.39 -8.18 -6.68
C ARG A 140 -3.64 -9.46 -6.29
N PRO A 141 -2.49 -9.40 -5.60
CA PRO A 141 -1.83 -10.59 -5.06
C PRO A 141 -2.83 -11.50 -4.33
N ALA A 142 -2.78 -12.80 -4.57
CA ALA A 142 -3.74 -13.75 -4.02
C ALA A 142 -3.09 -15.11 -3.75
N GLN A 143 -3.52 -15.76 -2.67
CA GLN A 143 -3.18 -17.13 -2.34
C GLN A 143 -4.45 -17.99 -2.47
N LEU A 144 -4.45 -18.90 -3.44
CA LEU A 144 -5.56 -19.83 -3.68
C LEU A 144 -5.16 -21.22 -3.18
N SER A 145 -5.96 -21.81 -2.30
CA SER A 145 -5.76 -23.19 -1.82
C SER A 145 -7.07 -23.97 -1.90
N ASN A 146 -7.08 -25.13 -2.55
CA ASN A 146 -8.29 -25.94 -2.78
C ASN A 146 -9.46 -25.15 -3.41
N VAL A 147 -9.15 -24.16 -4.25
CA VAL A 147 -10.15 -23.38 -4.97
C VAL A 147 -10.49 -24.04 -6.29
N LYS A 148 -11.78 -24.15 -6.59
CA LYS A 148 -12.31 -24.68 -7.84
C LYS A 148 -13.25 -23.65 -8.45
N SER A 149 -13.16 -23.44 -9.76
CA SER A 149 -14.09 -22.59 -10.51
C SER A 149 -14.62 -23.35 -11.72
N ASN A 150 -15.94 -23.39 -11.87
CA ASN A 150 -16.63 -23.96 -13.02
C ASN A 150 -17.29 -22.83 -13.80
N LEU A 151 -16.98 -22.74 -15.09
CA LEU A 151 -17.60 -21.80 -16.02
C LEU A 151 -18.36 -22.57 -17.09
N LYS A 152 -19.69 -22.44 -17.07
CA LYS A 152 -20.58 -23.02 -18.08
C LYS A 152 -21.11 -21.90 -18.97
N VAL A 153 -20.94 -22.03 -20.28
CA VAL A 153 -21.34 -21.00 -21.25
C VAL A 153 -22.25 -21.57 -22.34
N GLU A 154 -23.23 -20.77 -22.76
CA GLU A 154 -24.14 -21.07 -23.88
C GLU A 154 -24.31 -19.81 -24.74
N ASN A 155 -24.11 -19.92 -26.06
CA ASN A 155 -24.19 -18.78 -26.99
C ASN A 155 -23.33 -17.57 -26.57
N VAL A 156 -22.04 -17.81 -26.31
CA VAL A 156 -21.06 -16.78 -25.94
C VAL A 156 -19.96 -16.68 -26.99
N LYS A 157 -19.55 -15.46 -27.36
CA LYS A 157 -18.48 -15.24 -28.36
C LYS A 157 -17.09 -15.51 -27.78
N GLU A 158 -16.81 -15.06 -26.56
CA GLU A 158 -15.54 -15.25 -25.85
C GLU A 158 -15.77 -15.72 -24.40
N ALA A 159 -15.09 -16.79 -23.98
CA ALA A 159 -15.14 -17.30 -22.62
C ALA A 159 -13.74 -17.40 -22.01
N ILE A 160 -13.55 -16.78 -20.84
CA ILE A 160 -12.30 -16.80 -20.07
C ILE A 160 -12.56 -17.52 -18.74
N GLY A 161 -11.96 -18.69 -18.55
CA GLY A 161 -12.12 -19.44 -17.30
C GLY A 161 -11.50 -18.72 -16.08
N PHE A 162 -10.29 -18.18 -16.27
CA PHE A 162 -9.54 -17.47 -15.22
C PHE A 162 -8.69 -16.35 -15.85
N SER A 163 -8.73 -15.17 -15.25
CA SER A 163 -7.92 -14.00 -15.61
C SER A 163 -7.14 -13.51 -14.40
N THR A 164 -5.83 -13.26 -14.57
CA THR A 164 -4.99 -12.69 -13.51
C THR A 164 -3.95 -11.74 -14.09
N ASN A 165 -3.63 -10.69 -13.34
CA ASN A 165 -2.50 -9.80 -13.61
C ASN A 165 -1.17 -10.29 -12.97
N GLN A 166 -1.17 -11.49 -12.40
CA GLN A 166 0.00 -12.11 -11.79
C GLN A 166 0.74 -13.04 -12.77
N GLY A 167 2.04 -13.23 -12.55
CA GLY A 167 2.85 -14.19 -13.30
C GLY A 167 2.41 -15.63 -13.01
N MET A 168 1.96 -16.35 -14.04
CA MET A 168 1.51 -17.73 -13.94
C MET A 168 2.17 -18.57 -15.03
N HIS A 169 2.62 -19.78 -14.67
CA HIS A 169 3.06 -20.75 -15.64
C HIS A 169 1.87 -21.62 -16.03
N SER A 170 1.57 -21.68 -17.33
CA SER A 170 0.57 -22.61 -17.87
C SER A 170 1.26 -23.59 -18.81
N ILE A 171 0.91 -24.86 -18.69
CA ILE A 171 1.34 -25.92 -19.59
C ILE A 171 0.13 -26.66 -20.11
N LEU A 172 0.12 -26.95 -21.41
CA LEU A 172 -0.77 -27.91 -22.01
C LEU A 172 -0.05 -29.25 -22.07
N ALA A 173 -0.56 -30.24 -21.34
CA ALA A 173 0.00 -31.58 -21.29
C ALA A 173 -0.92 -32.58 -21.99
N PHE A 174 -0.35 -33.67 -22.51
CA PHE A 174 -1.10 -34.77 -23.12
C PHE A 174 -0.87 -36.05 -22.32
N CYS A 175 -1.95 -36.67 -21.85
CA CYS A 175 -1.85 -37.91 -21.10
C CYS A 175 -1.75 -39.12 -22.03
N LYS A 176 -0.62 -39.83 -22.02
CA LYS A 176 -0.39 -41.05 -22.81
C LYS A 176 -1.29 -42.23 -22.43
N ASN A 177 -1.83 -42.25 -21.21
CA ASN A 177 -2.69 -43.33 -20.74
C ASN A 177 -4.14 -43.20 -21.23
N CYS A 178 -4.70 -41.99 -21.23
CA CYS A 178 -6.10 -41.78 -21.65
C CYS A 178 -6.25 -41.03 -22.98
N ASN A 179 -5.14 -40.65 -23.61
CA ASN A 179 -5.09 -39.91 -24.87
C ASN A 179 -5.89 -38.60 -24.87
N LYS A 180 -5.95 -37.91 -23.72
CA LYS A 180 -6.65 -36.62 -23.57
C LYS A 180 -5.67 -35.51 -23.19
N PRO A 181 -5.79 -34.31 -23.81
CA PRO A 181 -5.06 -33.13 -23.37
C PRO A 181 -5.64 -32.59 -22.06
N PHE A 182 -4.82 -31.95 -21.24
CA PHE A 182 -5.26 -31.19 -20.06
C PHE A 182 -4.33 -30.01 -19.81
N SER A 183 -4.88 -28.92 -19.28
CA SER A 183 -4.10 -27.76 -18.85
C SER A 183 -3.68 -27.91 -17.38
N TYR A 184 -2.46 -27.54 -17.07
CA TYR A 184 -2.00 -27.35 -15.70
C TYR A 184 -1.44 -25.94 -15.56
N ALA A 185 -1.80 -25.27 -14.46
CA ALA A 185 -1.31 -23.94 -14.16
C ALA A 185 -0.80 -23.90 -12.71
N CYS A 186 0.33 -23.22 -12.50
CA CYS A 186 0.87 -22.98 -11.16
C CYS A 186 1.52 -21.62 -11.06
N VAL A 187 1.63 -21.15 -9.81
CA VAL A 187 2.47 -20.01 -9.43
C VAL A 187 3.77 -20.59 -8.86
N GLY A 188 4.92 -20.07 -9.28
CA GLY A 188 6.23 -20.60 -8.90
C GLY A 188 6.71 -21.76 -9.77
N ASN A 189 7.60 -22.60 -9.23
CA ASN A 189 8.25 -23.67 -9.99
C ASN A 189 7.24 -24.72 -10.47
N LEU A 190 7.34 -25.08 -11.74
CA LEU A 190 6.57 -26.18 -12.31
C LEU A 190 6.98 -27.51 -11.64
N PRO A 191 6.04 -28.35 -11.20
CA PRO A 191 6.37 -29.64 -10.62
C PRO A 191 7.00 -30.58 -11.66
N SER A 192 7.91 -31.43 -11.20
CA SER A 192 8.56 -32.46 -12.03
C SER A 192 7.62 -33.58 -12.45
N ILE A 193 6.52 -33.78 -11.70
CA ILE A 193 5.50 -34.78 -11.95
C ILE A 193 4.13 -34.10 -12.02
N LEU A 194 3.37 -34.40 -13.07
CA LEU A 194 1.98 -33.98 -13.24
C LEU A 194 1.07 -35.18 -13.10
N ILE A 195 -0.08 -35.00 -12.45
CA ILE A 195 -1.12 -36.02 -12.35
C ILE A 195 -2.23 -35.71 -13.36
N CYS A 196 -2.52 -36.65 -14.25
CA CYS A 196 -3.63 -36.50 -15.19
C CYS A 196 -4.97 -36.45 -14.45
N PRO A 197 -5.79 -35.40 -14.61
CA PRO A 197 -7.07 -35.28 -13.90
C PRO A 197 -8.14 -36.28 -14.38
N HIS A 198 -7.94 -36.91 -15.55
CA HIS A 198 -8.91 -37.85 -16.13
C HIS A 198 -8.77 -39.29 -15.61
N CYS A 199 -7.55 -39.72 -15.30
CA CYS A 199 -7.25 -41.12 -14.99
C CYS A 199 -6.19 -41.30 -13.89
N ASN A 200 -5.77 -40.22 -13.22
CA ASN A 200 -4.75 -40.20 -12.17
C ASN A 200 -3.37 -40.75 -12.56
N TYR A 201 -3.07 -40.83 -13.87
CA TYR A 201 -1.77 -41.27 -14.37
C TYR A 201 -0.69 -40.19 -14.16
N SER A 202 0.45 -40.60 -13.58
CA SER A 202 1.62 -39.73 -13.35
C SER A 202 2.43 -39.53 -14.62
N ILE A 203 2.75 -38.27 -14.92
CA ILE A 203 3.53 -37.87 -16.09
C ILE A 203 4.80 -37.17 -15.60
N THR A 204 5.94 -37.83 -15.79
CA THR A 204 7.25 -37.23 -15.51
C THR A 204 7.60 -36.25 -16.64
N ARG A 205 7.91 -35.00 -16.28
CA ARG A 205 8.50 -34.04 -17.21
C ARG A 205 10.00 -34.30 -17.31
N GLN A 206 10.49 -34.50 -18.53
CA GLN A 206 11.91 -34.39 -18.85
C GLN A 206 12.34 -32.92 -18.90
#